data_AF-A0A6V8P134-F1
#
_entry.id   AF-A0A6V8P134-F1
#
_cell.length_a   1.000
_cell.length_b   1.000
_cell.length_c   1.000
_cell.angle_alpha   90.00
_cell.angle_beta   90.00
_cell.angle_gamma   90.00
#
_symmetry.space_group_name_H-M   'P 1'
#
loop_
_entity.id
_entity.type
_entity.pdbx_description
1 polymer ?
#
loop_
_entity_poly.entity_id
_entity_poly.type
_entity_poly.pdbx_seq_one_letter_code
_entity_poly.pdbx_strand_id
1 'polypeptide(L)'
;MGMFDTVCFDKAYTCPLCHGKIDSIQVKEFENVLENYRVKDCPSHAEEIRIIKDELFCDTCSKHIGKSIYIVVGRGILLGIVDTLEEAKKLLNDLNLEKLVLWYHDLYRRYMNEQKEKNSYRRFLNDLREWYGERLHERPEDDLATKGIWFIWNSRHLKGALNPVESVERFMTYKKMIKALDELWEAGHQVLDVYYPEEVSAGEERWSVDVYQDEINERCHLNWTWTVVSEKQLEVDGEKESQQPDWVVIVEEPFSDEVVCQAVGKWLRDRGYEFGVKMISPEQARGSGLIKKLKETDIESEKMGAVSMETVMKELDEEEDKRMVIRFKSSR
;
A
#
# COMPACT_ATOMS: atom_id res chain seq x y z
N MET A 1 -4.88 -20.85 28.73
CA MET A 1 -5.33 -20.45 27.38
C MET A 1 -4.40 -21.16 26.41
N GLY A 2 -4.93 -21.96 25.50
CA GLY A 2 -4.13 -22.61 24.45
C GLY A 2 -4.00 -21.67 23.26
N MET A 3 -2.91 -21.79 22.49
CA MET A 3 -2.84 -21.20 21.16
C MET A 3 -3.72 -22.05 20.25
N PHE A 4 -4.60 -21.41 19.49
CA PHE A 4 -5.50 -22.07 18.55
C PHE A 4 -5.44 -21.35 17.23
N ASP A 5 -5.46 -22.11 16.14
CA ASP A 5 -5.61 -21.55 14.82
C ASP A 5 -7.08 -21.27 14.53
N THR A 6 -7.36 -20.31 13.66
CA THR A 6 -8.72 -19.91 13.33
C THR A 6 -9.03 -20.29 11.89
N VAL A 7 -10.17 -20.93 11.67
CA VAL A 7 -10.68 -21.25 10.34
C VAL A 7 -11.88 -20.34 10.05
N CYS A 8 -11.78 -19.54 9.00
CA CYS A 8 -12.86 -18.64 8.56
C CYS A 8 -13.79 -19.36 7.58
N PHE A 9 -15.10 -19.20 7.78
CA PHE A 9 -16.13 -19.76 6.91
C PHE A 9 -16.37 -18.87 5.68
N ASP A 10 -16.51 -19.49 4.50
CA ASP A 10 -16.96 -18.78 3.29
C ASP A 10 -18.39 -18.24 3.46
N LYS A 11 -19.23 -18.97 4.21
CA LYS A 11 -20.59 -18.58 4.56
C LYS A 11 -20.78 -18.68 6.07
N ALA A 12 -21.12 -17.57 6.71
CA ALA A 12 -21.38 -17.53 8.14
C ALA A 12 -22.55 -18.45 8.53
N TYR A 13 -22.38 -19.17 9.63
CA TYR A 13 -23.44 -19.92 10.28
C TYR A 13 -24.30 -19.00 11.14
N THR A 14 -25.55 -19.39 11.40
CA THR A 14 -26.45 -18.65 12.27
C THR A 14 -26.66 -19.42 13.56
N CYS A 15 -26.41 -18.77 14.70
CA CYS A 15 -26.70 -19.34 16.00
C CYS A 15 -28.22 -19.52 16.17
N PRO A 16 -28.71 -20.71 16.51
CA PRO A 16 -30.15 -20.96 16.66
C PRO A 16 -30.76 -20.24 17.88
N LEU A 17 -29.94 -19.74 18.80
CA LEU A 17 -30.38 -19.16 20.08
C LEU A 17 -30.44 -17.62 20.05
N CYS A 18 -29.43 -16.97 19.49
CA CYS A 18 -29.35 -15.51 19.42
C CYS A 18 -29.48 -14.95 18.00
N HIS A 19 -29.55 -15.82 16.98
CA HIS A 19 -29.50 -15.43 15.56
C HIS A 19 -28.23 -14.66 15.15
N GLY A 20 -27.22 -14.65 16.01
CA GLY A 20 -25.90 -14.09 15.72
C GLY A 20 -25.19 -14.88 14.64
N LYS A 21 -24.34 -14.19 13.88
CA LYS A 21 -23.49 -14.80 12.85
C LYS A 21 -22.25 -15.41 13.51
N ILE A 22 -21.89 -16.60 13.06
CA ILE A 22 -20.64 -17.28 13.41
C ILE A 22 -19.85 -17.38 12.11
N ASP A 23 -18.76 -16.63 12.01
CA ASP A 23 -17.95 -16.49 10.79
C ASP A 23 -16.66 -17.31 10.82
N SER A 24 -16.32 -17.88 11.97
CA SER A 24 -15.09 -18.63 12.17
C SER A 24 -15.20 -19.64 13.32
N ILE A 25 -14.22 -20.53 13.40
CA ILE A 25 -14.03 -21.49 14.49
C ILE A 25 -12.56 -21.58 14.86
N GLN A 26 -12.26 -21.77 16.14
CA GLN A 26 -10.91 -22.05 16.62
C GLN A 26 -10.67 -23.55 16.66
N VAL A 27 -9.58 -24.01 16.05
CA VAL A 27 -9.24 -25.42 15.85
C VAL A 27 -7.90 -25.71 16.54
N LYS A 28 -7.79 -26.87 17.20
CA LYS A 28 -6.59 -27.27 17.96
C LYS A 28 -5.73 -28.28 17.22
N GLU A 29 -6.30 -28.91 16.21
CA GLU A 29 -5.77 -30.03 15.45
C GLU A 29 -4.71 -29.59 14.42
N PHE A 30 -4.46 -28.29 14.29
CA PHE A 30 -3.42 -27.68 13.47
C PHE A 30 -2.15 -27.41 14.28
N GLU A 31 -1.18 -26.71 13.69
CA GLU A 31 0.12 -26.44 14.30
C GLU A 31 0.05 -25.44 15.46
N ASN A 32 -1.08 -24.75 15.63
CA ASN A 32 -1.36 -23.78 16.71
C ASN A 32 -0.40 -22.59 16.67
N VAL A 33 -0.20 -22.04 15.46
CA VAL A 33 0.68 -20.90 15.17
C VAL A 33 -0.05 -19.55 15.20
N LEU A 34 -1.32 -19.54 15.61
CA LEU A 34 -2.20 -18.37 15.68
C LEU A 34 -2.51 -17.80 14.29
N GLU A 35 -2.57 -18.66 13.28
CA GLU A 35 -2.89 -18.26 11.92
C GLU A 35 -4.40 -18.33 11.62
N ASN A 36 -4.82 -17.57 10.62
CA ASN A 36 -6.18 -17.56 10.10
C ASN A 36 -6.19 -18.26 8.74
N TYR A 37 -6.92 -19.36 8.62
CA TYR A 37 -7.02 -20.16 7.41
C TYR A 37 -8.39 -20.00 6.74
N ARG A 38 -8.37 -19.92 5.41
CA ARG A 38 -9.55 -19.97 4.54
C ARG A 38 -9.44 -21.18 3.61
N VAL A 39 -10.55 -21.50 2.96
CA VAL A 39 -10.56 -22.54 1.92
C VAL A 39 -9.49 -22.22 0.86
N LYS A 40 -8.73 -23.25 0.47
CA LYS A 40 -7.50 -23.24 -0.36
C LYS A 40 -6.20 -22.88 0.35
N ASP A 41 -6.21 -22.50 1.63
CA ASP A 41 -4.98 -22.30 2.38
C ASP A 41 -4.36 -23.63 2.85
N CYS A 42 -3.11 -23.61 3.29
CA CYS A 42 -2.33 -24.80 3.63
C CYS A 42 -2.06 -24.90 5.14
N PRO A 43 -3.02 -25.34 5.98
CA PRO A 43 -2.86 -25.43 7.43
C PRO A 43 -1.97 -26.59 7.90
N SER A 44 -1.34 -27.33 6.99
CA SER A 44 -0.67 -28.59 7.29
C SER A 44 0.29 -29.03 6.17
N HIS A 45 1.09 -30.06 6.43
CA HIS A 45 1.99 -30.67 5.46
C HIS A 45 1.27 -31.29 4.25
N ALA A 46 1.92 -31.23 3.09
CA ALA A 46 1.40 -31.70 1.80
C ALA A 46 0.99 -33.19 1.75
N GLU A 47 1.46 -33.99 2.70
CA GLU A 47 1.12 -35.41 2.80
C GLU A 47 -0.14 -35.68 3.65
N GLU A 48 -0.57 -34.71 4.44
CA GLU A 48 -1.68 -34.91 5.38
C GLU A 48 -3.04 -34.87 4.71
N ILE A 49 -3.85 -35.88 5.01
CA ILE A 49 -5.27 -35.96 4.62
C ILE A 49 -6.05 -36.24 5.90
N ARG A 50 -6.96 -35.35 6.27
CA ARG A 50 -7.76 -35.48 7.50
C ARG A 50 -9.12 -34.80 7.38
N ILE A 51 -10.09 -35.37 8.09
CA ILE A 51 -11.38 -34.74 8.34
C ILE A 51 -11.45 -34.50 9.85
N ILE A 52 -11.56 -33.23 10.24
CA ILE A 52 -11.69 -32.82 11.64
C ILE A 52 -13.17 -32.53 11.89
N LYS A 53 -13.74 -33.15 12.92
CA LYS A 53 -15.10 -32.86 13.37
C LYS A 53 -15.00 -31.93 14.57
N ASP A 54 -15.65 -30.78 14.49
CA ASP A 54 -15.69 -29.82 15.59
C ASP A 54 -17.10 -29.26 15.78
N GLU A 55 -17.39 -28.72 16.96
CA GLU A 55 -18.68 -28.18 17.34
C GLU A 55 -18.68 -26.65 17.33
N LEU A 56 -19.60 -26.06 16.57
CA LEU A 56 -19.72 -24.61 16.47
C LEU A 56 -19.94 -23.97 17.84
N PHE A 57 -19.15 -22.95 18.12
CA PHE A 57 -19.25 -22.11 19.31
C PHE A 57 -19.82 -20.74 18.92
N CYS A 58 -20.74 -20.22 19.73
CA CYS A 58 -21.28 -18.88 19.54
C CYS A 58 -20.70 -17.94 20.60
N ASP A 59 -19.93 -16.95 20.19
CA ASP A 59 -19.32 -15.97 21.11
C ASP A 59 -20.35 -15.18 21.89
N THR A 60 -21.43 -14.75 21.24
CA THR A 60 -22.52 -13.99 21.88
C THR A 60 -23.22 -14.79 22.98
N CYS A 61 -23.40 -16.10 22.78
CA CYS A 61 -24.02 -16.97 23.78
C CYS A 61 -23.00 -17.61 24.74
N SER A 62 -21.70 -17.50 24.42
CA SER A 62 -20.59 -18.13 25.11
C SER A 62 -20.79 -19.64 25.34
N LYS A 63 -21.36 -20.34 24.34
CA LYS A 63 -21.59 -21.80 24.41
C LYS A 63 -21.60 -22.45 23.03
N HIS A 64 -21.34 -23.75 23.02
CA HIS A 64 -21.53 -24.58 21.84
C HIS A 64 -23.02 -24.73 21.50
N ILE A 65 -23.33 -24.77 20.21
CA ILE A 65 -24.71 -24.74 19.70
C ILE A 65 -25.26 -26.13 19.34
N GLY A 66 -24.54 -27.22 19.61
CA GLY A 66 -24.98 -28.58 19.27
C GLY A 66 -24.85 -28.93 17.79
N LYS A 67 -24.32 -28.01 16.95
CA LYS A 67 -24.11 -28.23 15.52
C LYS A 67 -22.64 -28.54 15.27
N SER A 68 -22.36 -29.75 14.78
CA SER A 68 -21.02 -30.12 14.32
C SER A 68 -20.81 -29.70 12.87
N ILE A 69 -19.57 -29.35 12.57
CA ILE A 69 -19.05 -29.13 11.22
C ILE A 69 -17.86 -30.07 10.99
N TYR A 70 -17.54 -30.27 9.72
CA TYR A 70 -16.44 -31.10 9.27
C TYR A 70 -15.50 -30.27 8.42
N ILE A 71 -14.28 -30.10 8.93
CA ILE A 71 -13.19 -29.36 8.27
C ILE A 71 -12.37 -30.39 7.50
N VAL A 72 -12.27 -30.20 6.19
CA VAL A 72 -11.65 -31.17 5.27
C VAL A 72 -10.30 -30.67 4.80
N VAL A 73 -9.24 -31.37 5.17
CA VAL A 73 -7.88 -31.11 4.69
C VAL A 73 -7.45 -32.26 3.80
N GLY A 74 -7.08 -31.95 2.55
CA GLY A 74 -6.57 -32.91 1.58
C GLY A 74 -5.20 -32.46 1.08
N ARG A 75 -4.19 -33.31 1.27
CA ARG A 75 -2.80 -33.03 0.91
C ARG A 75 -2.33 -31.69 1.50
N GLY A 76 -2.60 -31.46 2.78
CA GLY A 76 -2.25 -30.23 3.48
C GLY A 76 -3.10 -29.00 3.13
N ILE A 77 -3.97 -29.05 2.11
CA ILE A 77 -4.83 -27.92 1.70
C ILE A 77 -6.21 -28.04 2.34
N LEU A 78 -6.73 -26.94 2.89
CA LEU A 78 -8.10 -26.83 3.38
C LEU A 78 -9.07 -26.83 2.18
N LEU A 79 -9.73 -27.95 1.92
CA LEU A 79 -10.63 -28.12 0.77
C LEU A 79 -12.00 -27.49 0.98
N GLY A 80 -12.47 -27.44 2.23
CA GLY A 80 -13.80 -26.95 2.55
C GLY A 80 -14.25 -27.31 3.97
N ILE A 81 -15.39 -26.73 4.33
CA ILE A 81 -16.05 -26.92 5.63
C ILE A 81 -17.50 -27.27 5.33
N VAL A 82 -17.97 -28.40 5.84
CA VAL A 82 -19.28 -28.97 5.50
C VAL A 82 -20.03 -29.46 6.73
N ASP A 83 -21.34 -29.66 6.60
CA ASP A 83 -22.21 -29.99 7.73
C ASP A 83 -22.28 -31.50 8.00
N THR A 84 -21.88 -32.33 7.03
CA THR A 84 -22.02 -33.80 7.12
C THR A 84 -20.72 -34.54 6.79
N LEU A 85 -20.56 -35.74 7.36
CA LEU A 85 -19.40 -36.58 7.09
C LEU A 85 -19.41 -37.12 5.65
N GLU A 86 -20.59 -37.36 5.09
CA GLU A 86 -20.80 -37.81 3.72
C GLU A 86 -20.29 -36.77 2.72
N GLU A 87 -20.65 -35.50 2.91
CA GLU A 87 -20.13 -34.38 2.11
C GLU A 87 -18.61 -34.23 2.27
N ALA A 88 -18.10 -34.42 3.48
CA ALA A 88 -16.66 -34.31 3.75
C ALA A 88 -15.86 -35.38 3.00
N LYS A 89 -16.33 -36.62 3.01
CA LYS A 89 -15.76 -37.73 2.25
C LYS A 89 -15.87 -37.50 0.75
N LYS A 90 -17.01 -36.96 0.29
CA LYS A 90 -17.20 -36.62 -1.12
C LYS A 90 -16.20 -35.56 -1.58
N LEU A 91 -15.97 -34.50 -0.81
CA LEU A 91 -14.97 -33.48 -1.12
C LEU A 91 -13.55 -34.06 -1.28
N LEU A 92 -13.16 -35.01 -0.42
CA LEU A 92 -11.87 -35.69 -0.56
C LEU A 92 -11.78 -36.53 -1.83
N ASN A 93 -12.86 -37.24 -2.18
CA ASN A 93 -12.89 -38.12 -3.35
C ASN A 93 -12.99 -37.35 -4.68
N ASP A 94 -13.67 -36.19 -4.67
CA ASP A 94 -13.82 -35.31 -5.84
C ASP A 94 -12.55 -34.48 -6.13
N LEU A 95 -11.55 -34.55 -5.25
CA LEU A 95 -10.25 -33.91 -5.44
C LEU A 95 -9.45 -34.66 -6.50
N ASN A 96 -9.45 -34.14 -7.72
CA ASN A 96 -8.59 -34.64 -8.78
C ASN A 96 -7.21 -33.96 -8.75
N LEU A 97 -6.24 -34.59 -9.41
CA LEU A 97 -4.86 -34.12 -9.45
C LEU A 97 -4.73 -32.73 -10.09
N GLU A 98 -5.53 -32.43 -11.12
CA GLU A 98 -5.49 -31.15 -11.85
C GLU A 98 -5.85 -29.96 -10.95
N LYS A 99 -6.95 -30.07 -10.19
CA LYS A 99 -7.37 -29.03 -9.22
C LYS A 99 -6.32 -28.81 -8.15
N LEU A 100 -5.75 -29.90 -7.63
CA LEU A 100 -4.69 -29.86 -6.63
C LEU A 100 -3.46 -29.10 -7.14
N VAL A 101 -3.02 -29.40 -8.37
CA VAL A 101 -1.87 -28.73 -9.00
C VAL A 101 -2.12 -27.24 -9.18
N LEU A 102 -3.33 -26.86 -9.63
CA LEU A 102 -3.71 -25.44 -9.75
C LEU A 102 -3.66 -24.72 -8.40
N TRP A 103 -4.17 -25.35 -7.33
CA TRP A 103 -4.17 -24.74 -6.00
C TRP A 103 -2.77 -24.62 -5.41
N TYR A 104 -1.90 -25.63 -5.58
CA TYR A 104 -0.50 -25.50 -5.17
C TYR A 104 0.24 -24.43 -5.96
N HIS A 105 -0.06 -24.27 -7.24
CA HIS A 105 0.53 -23.20 -8.04
C HIS A 105 0.11 -21.81 -7.52
N ASP A 106 -1.16 -21.63 -7.18
CA ASP A 106 -1.66 -20.38 -6.58
C ASP A 106 -1.04 -20.12 -5.19
N LEU A 107 -0.97 -21.15 -4.35
CA LEU A 107 -0.32 -21.08 -3.03
C LEU A 107 1.17 -20.75 -3.14
N TYR A 108 1.88 -21.40 -4.07
CA TYR A 108 3.28 -21.14 -4.32
C TYR A 108 3.50 -19.71 -4.83
N ARG A 109 2.62 -19.20 -5.70
CA ARG A 109 2.66 -17.81 -6.14
C ARG A 109 2.50 -16.84 -4.96
N ARG A 110 1.52 -17.08 -4.07
CA ARG A 110 1.33 -16.28 -2.85
C ARG A 110 2.58 -16.31 -1.96
N TYR A 111 3.10 -17.50 -1.67
CA TYR A 111 4.33 -17.67 -0.92
C TYR A 111 5.51 -16.91 -1.53
N MET A 112 5.70 -17.02 -2.86
CA MET A 112 6.78 -16.31 -3.56
C MET A 112 6.61 -14.80 -3.45
N ASN A 113 5.39 -14.28 -3.51
CA ASN A 113 5.11 -12.85 -3.32
C ASN A 113 5.42 -12.40 -1.89
N GLU A 114 5.00 -13.16 -0.88
CA GLU A 114 5.35 -12.87 0.52
C GLU A 114 6.85 -12.92 0.76
N GLN A 115 7.56 -13.89 0.17
CA GLN A 115 9.01 -13.97 0.28
C GLN A 115 9.70 -12.79 -0.40
N LYS A 116 9.22 -12.37 -1.58
CA LYS A 116 9.72 -11.15 -2.24
C LYS A 116 9.51 -9.93 -1.37
N GLU A 117 8.34 -9.80 -0.76
CA GLU A 117 8.00 -8.70 0.14
C GLU A 117 8.88 -8.70 1.39
N LYS A 118 8.95 -9.82 2.12
CA LYS A 118 9.84 -9.98 3.30
C LYS A 118 11.30 -9.69 2.95
N ASN A 119 11.76 -10.15 1.79
CA ASN A 119 13.12 -9.85 1.30
C ASN A 119 13.33 -8.38 1.00
N SER A 120 12.31 -7.68 0.45
CA SER A 120 12.36 -6.23 0.21
C SER A 120 12.54 -5.47 1.52
N TYR A 121 11.73 -5.75 2.55
CA TYR A 121 11.89 -5.14 3.89
C TYR A 121 13.23 -5.46 4.52
N ARG A 122 13.67 -6.73 4.46
CA ARG A 122 14.97 -7.15 5.02
C ARG A 122 16.13 -6.43 4.36
N ARG A 123 16.10 -6.28 3.03
CA ARG A 123 17.12 -5.52 2.28
C ARG A 123 17.10 -4.06 2.69
N PHE A 124 15.93 -3.43 2.75
CA PHE A 124 15.81 -2.04 3.18
C PHE A 124 16.37 -1.82 4.59
N LEU A 125 16.06 -2.70 5.55
CA LEU A 125 16.60 -2.58 6.92
C LEU A 125 18.12 -2.77 6.98
N ASN A 126 18.70 -3.64 6.14
CA ASN A 126 20.14 -3.77 6.01
C ASN A 126 20.77 -2.50 5.43
N ASP A 127 20.19 -1.97 4.34
CA ASP A 127 20.64 -0.72 3.70
C ASP A 127 20.56 0.46 4.68
N LEU A 128 19.47 0.55 5.46
CA LEU A 128 19.26 1.58 6.49
C LEU A 128 20.33 1.47 7.59
N ARG A 129 20.60 0.25 8.06
CA ARG A 129 21.63 -0.01 9.07
C ARG A 129 23.01 0.37 8.55
N GLU A 130 23.34 0.05 7.31
CA GLU A 130 24.62 0.39 6.70
C GLU A 130 24.76 1.92 6.52
N TRP A 131 23.75 2.56 5.93
CA TRP A 131 23.73 3.99 5.64
C TRP A 131 23.90 4.88 6.89
N TYR A 132 23.13 4.60 7.93
CA TYR A 132 23.17 5.40 9.16
C TYR A 132 24.17 4.86 10.19
N GLY A 133 24.33 3.54 10.29
CA GLY A 133 25.25 2.92 11.25
C GLY A 133 26.71 3.14 10.91
N GLU A 134 27.08 3.15 9.62
CA GLU A 134 28.45 3.45 9.17
C GLU A 134 28.67 4.94 8.86
N ARG A 135 27.67 5.77 9.14
CA ARG A 135 27.65 7.22 8.89
C ARG A 135 27.97 7.57 7.44
N LEU A 136 27.44 6.81 6.49
CA LEU A 136 27.65 7.05 5.06
C LEU A 136 27.00 8.36 4.60
N HIS A 137 25.89 8.74 5.22
CA HIS A 137 25.20 10.02 5.00
C HIS A 137 26.05 11.27 5.35
N GLU A 138 27.09 11.12 6.18
CA GLU A 138 28.01 12.22 6.54
C GLU A 138 29.19 12.34 5.55
N ARG A 139 29.37 11.36 4.65
CA ARG A 139 30.52 11.30 3.74
C ARG A 139 30.25 12.04 2.43
N PRO A 140 31.27 12.65 1.81
CA PRO A 140 31.15 13.22 0.47
C PRO A 140 30.78 12.16 -0.57
N GLU A 141 29.96 12.51 -1.56
CA GLU A 141 29.49 11.58 -2.60
C GLU A 141 30.64 10.91 -3.38
N ASP A 142 31.75 11.64 -3.60
CA ASP A 142 32.93 11.11 -4.29
C ASP A 142 33.59 9.96 -3.50
N ASP A 143 33.57 9.99 -2.16
CA ASP A 143 34.10 8.91 -1.32
C ASP A 143 33.18 7.68 -1.33
N LEU A 144 31.87 7.87 -1.56
CA LEU A 144 30.89 6.79 -1.69
C LEU A 144 31.05 6.03 -3.02
N ALA A 145 31.33 6.73 -4.11
CA ALA A 145 31.57 6.13 -5.43
C ALA A 145 32.87 5.31 -5.46
N THR A 146 33.91 5.77 -4.75
CA THR A 146 35.25 5.16 -4.76
C THR A 146 35.35 3.89 -3.90
N LYS A 147 34.49 3.74 -2.88
CA LYS A 147 34.49 2.58 -1.95
C LYS A 147 33.59 1.41 -2.37
N GLY A 148 32.99 1.46 -3.57
CA GLY A 148 32.17 0.34 -4.05
C GLY A 148 30.87 0.17 -3.29
N ILE A 149 30.24 1.28 -2.88
CA ILE A 149 28.89 1.32 -2.26
C ILE A 149 27.82 1.13 -3.36
N TRP A 150 28.07 0.17 -4.26
CA TRP A 150 27.20 -0.26 -5.35
C TRP A 150 26.06 -1.16 -4.85
N PHE A 151 26.00 -1.43 -3.54
CA PHE A 151 25.13 -2.43 -2.93
C PHE A 151 23.96 -1.84 -2.12
N ILE A 152 23.82 -0.52 -2.03
CA ILE A 152 22.66 0.13 -1.39
C ILE A 152 21.53 0.25 -2.41
N TRP A 153 20.68 -0.77 -2.47
CA TRP A 153 19.59 -0.88 -3.44
C TRP A 153 18.51 0.19 -3.22
N ASN A 154 18.29 0.57 -1.96
CA ASN A 154 17.24 1.51 -1.57
C ASN A 154 17.75 2.95 -1.40
N SER A 155 18.82 3.31 -2.11
CA SER A 155 19.49 4.61 -1.93
C SER A 155 18.56 5.81 -2.12
N ARG A 156 17.56 5.73 -3.00
CA ARG A 156 16.54 6.79 -3.21
C ARG A 156 15.67 7.07 -1.99
N HIS A 157 15.50 6.10 -1.09
CA HIS A 157 14.78 6.30 0.16
C HIS A 157 15.67 6.81 1.30
N LEU A 158 16.99 6.76 1.12
CA LEU A 158 18.00 7.04 2.15
C LEU A 158 18.72 8.37 1.93
N LYS A 159 19.07 8.67 0.67
CA LYS A 159 19.70 9.93 0.28
C LYS A 159 18.70 11.07 0.40
N GLY A 160 19.15 12.20 0.93
CA GLY A 160 18.31 13.37 1.16
C GLY A 160 17.33 13.26 2.33
N ALA A 161 17.19 12.09 2.96
CA ALA A 161 16.39 11.94 4.18
C ALA A 161 17.18 12.48 5.39
N LEU A 162 16.52 13.32 6.20
CA LEU A 162 17.10 13.99 7.37
C LEU A 162 17.52 13.00 8.45
N ASN A 163 16.81 11.88 8.57
CA ASN A 163 17.04 10.89 9.62
C ASN A 163 16.46 9.51 9.23
N PRO A 164 16.77 8.44 10.00
CA PRO A 164 16.28 7.10 9.70
C PRO A 164 14.75 6.97 9.68
N VAL A 165 14.04 7.77 10.48
CA VAL A 165 12.57 7.73 10.52
C VAL A 165 11.99 8.22 9.21
N GLU A 166 12.50 9.33 8.68
CA GLU A 166 12.09 9.83 7.37
C GLU A 166 12.41 8.82 6.26
N SER A 167 13.56 8.14 6.31
CA SER A 167 13.87 7.07 5.35
C SER A 167 12.86 5.93 5.38
N VAL A 168 12.43 5.51 6.58
CA VAL A 168 11.40 4.50 6.77
C VAL A 168 10.07 5.01 6.21
N GLU A 169 9.68 6.25 6.51
CA GLU A 169 8.47 6.86 5.96
C GLU A 169 8.50 6.90 4.44
N ARG A 170 9.64 7.26 3.84
CA ARG A 170 9.80 7.27 2.39
C ARG A 170 9.62 5.89 1.78
N PHE A 171 10.30 4.89 2.33
CA PHE A 171 10.17 3.51 1.86
C PHE A 171 8.74 2.98 2.02
N MET A 172 8.11 3.22 3.17
CA MET A 172 6.74 2.78 3.45
C MET A 172 5.72 3.47 2.54
N THR A 173 5.89 4.76 2.27
CA THR A 173 5.06 5.53 1.34
C THR A 173 5.14 4.94 -0.06
N TYR A 174 6.37 4.72 -0.56
CA TYR A 174 6.59 4.07 -1.85
C TYR A 174 5.92 2.69 -1.92
N LYS A 175 6.11 1.85 -0.89
CA LYS A 175 5.50 0.51 -0.83
C LYS A 175 3.96 0.56 -0.87
N LYS A 176 3.35 1.50 -0.14
CA LYS A 176 1.89 1.70 -0.16
C LYS A 176 1.40 2.17 -1.53
N MET A 177 2.10 3.12 -2.16
CA MET A 177 1.77 3.60 -3.50
C MET A 177 1.81 2.47 -4.54
N ILE A 178 2.88 1.67 -4.56
CA ILE A 178 3.00 0.53 -5.47
C ILE A 178 1.87 -0.47 -5.24
N LYS A 179 1.56 -0.80 -3.98
CA LYS A 179 0.45 -1.68 -3.66
C LYS A 179 -0.90 -1.13 -4.15
N ALA A 180 -1.15 0.17 -3.95
CA ALA A 180 -2.38 0.80 -4.43
C ALA A 180 -2.47 0.76 -5.97
N LEU A 181 -1.36 0.97 -6.68
CA LEU A 181 -1.28 0.85 -8.13
C LEU A 181 -1.54 -0.58 -8.61
N ASP A 182 -0.96 -1.58 -7.95
CA ASP A 182 -1.22 -3.00 -8.23
C ASP A 182 -2.71 -3.32 -8.09
N GLU A 183 -3.34 -2.88 -7.00
CA GLU A 183 -4.78 -3.10 -6.78
C GLU A 183 -5.66 -2.39 -7.82
N LEU A 184 -5.29 -1.19 -8.25
CA LEU A 184 -6.00 -0.47 -9.33
C LEU A 184 -5.86 -1.20 -10.66
N TRP A 185 -4.66 -1.68 -10.96
CA TRP A 185 -4.36 -2.44 -12.17
C TRP A 185 -5.10 -3.76 -12.22
N GLU A 186 -5.09 -4.52 -11.13
CA GLU A 186 -5.84 -5.78 -10.99
C GLU A 186 -7.35 -5.58 -11.08
N ALA A 187 -7.86 -4.43 -10.62
CA ALA A 187 -9.26 -4.04 -10.78
C ALA A 187 -9.62 -3.61 -12.21
N GLY A 188 -8.65 -3.54 -13.13
CA GLY A 188 -8.87 -3.25 -14.55
C GLY A 188 -8.96 -1.76 -14.89
N HIS A 189 -8.43 -0.87 -14.03
CA HIS A 189 -8.37 0.56 -14.34
C HIS A 189 -7.42 0.79 -15.52
N GLN A 190 -7.88 1.51 -16.54
CA GLN A 190 -7.08 1.80 -17.74
C GLN A 190 -6.55 3.24 -17.75
N VAL A 191 -7.24 4.16 -17.08
CA VAL A 191 -6.89 5.59 -17.07
C VAL A 191 -6.87 6.08 -15.63
N LEU A 192 -5.85 6.86 -15.29
CA LEU A 192 -5.75 7.61 -14.05
C LEU A 192 -6.02 9.09 -14.34
N ASP A 193 -7.12 9.60 -13.80
CA ASP A 193 -7.38 11.04 -13.78
C ASP A 193 -6.49 11.69 -12.71
N VAL A 194 -5.74 12.71 -13.11
CA VAL A 194 -4.82 13.48 -12.26
C VAL A 194 -5.11 14.96 -12.37
N TYR A 195 -4.74 15.72 -11.33
CA TYR A 195 -4.91 17.16 -11.28
C TYR A 195 -3.89 17.77 -10.32
N TYR A 196 -3.71 19.09 -10.37
CA TYR A 196 -2.88 19.84 -9.44
C TYR A 196 -3.59 21.18 -9.14
N PRO A 197 -3.57 21.69 -7.90
CA PRO A 197 -4.26 22.93 -7.52
C PRO A 197 -3.48 24.21 -7.83
N GLU A 198 -2.19 24.14 -8.10
CA GLU A 198 -1.31 25.29 -8.27
C GLU A 198 -1.58 26.06 -9.57
N GLU A 199 -1.50 27.39 -9.51
CA GLU A 199 -1.60 28.24 -10.69
C GLU A 199 -0.20 28.46 -11.30
N VAL A 200 0.13 27.68 -12.33
CA VAL A 200 1.41 27.80 -13.07
C VAL A 200 1.14 28.20 -14.52
N SER A 201 1.94 29.14 -15.04
CA SER A 201 1.74 29.64 -16.40
C SER A 201 2.39 28.73 -17.43
N ALA A 202 1.67 28.42 -18.51
CA ALA A 202 2.21 27.63 -19.62
C ALA A 202 3.50 28.27 -20.18
N GLY A 203 4.54 27.44 -20.37
CA GLY A 203 5.86 27.87 -20.84
C GLY A 203 6.79 28.38 -19.75
N GLU A 204 6.40 28.37 -18.48
CA GLU A 204 7.27 28.69 -17.36
C GLU A 204 8.43 27.68 -17.27
N GLU A 205 9.65 28.19 -17.13
CA GLU A 205 10.86 27.34 -17.12
C GLU A 205 11.25 26.86 -15.72
N ARG A 206 10.70 27.49 -14.67
CA ARG A 206 10.98 27.19 -13.26
C ARG A 206 9.67 26.95 -12.56
N TRP A 207 9.34 25.68 -12.38
CA TRP A 207 8.07 25.28 -11.85
C TRP A 207 8.18 23.97 -11.07
N SER A 208 7.24 23.79 -10.15
CA SER A 208 6.98 22.58 -9.39
C SER A 208 5.48 22.50 -9.13
N VAL A 209 4.87 21.33 -9.33
CA VAL A 209 3.45 21.10 -9.02
C VAL A 209 3.28 19.78 -8.27
N ASP A 210 2.42 19.79 -7.26
CA ASP A 210 2.01 18.58 -6.56
C ASP A 210 0.79 17.98 -7.28
N VAL A 211 0.98 16.79 -7.84
CA VAL A 211 -0.01 16.06 -8.62
C VAL A 211 -0.79 15.10 -7.73
N TYR A 212 -2.12 15.20 -7.83
CA TYR A 212 -3.09 14.44 -7.06
C TYR A 212 -3.73 13.34 -7.91
N GLN A 213 -3.87 12.17 -7.30
CA GLN A 213 -4.71 11.08 -7.76
C GLN A 213 -5.54 10.58 -6.58
N ASP A 214 -6.86 10.76 -6.67
CA ASP A 214 -7.74 10.65 -5.50
C ASP A 214 -7.72 9.26 -4.85
N GLU A 215 -7.70 8.20 -5.65
CA GLU A 215 -7.79 6.83 -5.13
C GLU A 215 -6.50 6.36 -4.47
N ILE A 216 -5.34 6.74 -5.04
CA ILE A 216 -4.03 6.45 -4.47
C ILE A 216 -3.87 7.24 -3.17
N ASN A 217 -4.21 8.54 -3.18
CA ASN A 217 -4.14 9.38 -2.00
C ASN A 217 -5.02 8.87 -0.87
N GLU A 218 -6.27 8.47 -1.15
CA GLU A 218 -7.18 7.93 -0.14
C GLU A 218 -6.70 6.59 0.43
N ARG A 219 -6.24 5.66 -0.41
CA ARG A 219 -5.72 4.34 0.03
C ARG A 219 -4.42 4.45 0.81
N CYS A 220 -3.57 5.42 0.45
CA CYS A 220 -2.24 5.57 1.03
C CYS A 220 -2.18 6.61 2.16
N HIS A 221 -3.26 7.37 2.36
CA HIS A 221 -3.33 8.55 3.25
C HIS A 221 -2.30 9.63 2.93
N LEU A 222 -2.15 9.94 1.65
CA LEU A 222 -1.20 10.95 1.17
C LEU A 222 -1.87 12.31 1.02
N ASN A 223 -1.07 13.37 1.12
CA ASN A 223 -1.52 14.72 0.84
C ASN A 223 -1.59 14.97 -0.68
N TRP A 224 -0.61 14.48 -1.43
CA TRP A 224 -0.54 14.44 -2.90
C TRP A 224 0.17 13.15 -3.34
N THR A 225 0.10 12.80 -4.63
CA THR A 225 0.60 11.51 -5.13
C THR A 225 2.01 11.60 -5.71
N TRP A 226 2.26 12.59 -6.56
CA TRP A 226 3.56 12.85 -7.16
C TRP A 226 3.90 14.33 -7.06
N THR A 227 5.17 14.68 -7.08
CA THR A 227 5.59 16.07 -7.32
C THR A 227 6.31 16.08 -8.66
N VAL A 228 5.87 16.92 -9.60
CA VAL A 228 6.57 17.10 -10.87
C VAL A 228 7.28 18.43 -10.84
N VAL A 229 8.60 18.42 -11.02
CA VAL A 229 9.46 19.59 -10.85
C VAL A 229 10.42 19.74 -12.01
N SER A 230 10.59 20.97 -12.48
CA SER A 230 11.59 21.29 -13.50
C SER A 230 13.01 21.19 -12.93
N GLU A 231 13.97 20.72 -13.73
CA GLU A 231 15.38 20.67 -13.34
C GLU A 231 15.90 22.05 -12.93
N LYS A 232 15.48 23.11 -13.65
CA LYS A 232 15.82 24.50 -13.33
C LYS A 232 15.28 24.96 -11.97
N GLN A 233 14.10 24.50 -11.55
CA GLN A 233 13.59 24.78 -10.21
C GLN A 233 14.41 24.03 -9.15
N LEU A 234 14.73 22.76 -9.41
CA LEU A 234 15.54 21.94 -8.52
C LEU A 234 16.94 22.54 -8.27
N GLU A 235 17.57 23.08 -9.33
CA GLU A 235 18.85 23.79 -9.24
C GLU A 235 18.77 25.05 -8.38
N VAL A 236 17.67 25.82 -8.50
CA VAL A 236 17.43 27.03 -7.69
C VAL A 236 17.28 26.68 -6.21
N ASP A 237 16.61 25.58 -5.91
CA ASP A 237 16.42 25.10 -4.55
C ASP A 237 17.71 24.49 -3.95
N GLY A 238 18.75 24.33 -4.77
CA GLY A 238 20.02 23.71 -4.38
C GLY A 238 19.89 22.21 -4.08
N GLU A 239 18.82 21.59 -4.59
CA GLU A 239 18.52 20.17 -4.39
C GLU A 239 19.07 19.33 -5.55
N LYS A 240 19.23 18.02 -5.34
CA LYS A 240 19.73 17.08 -6.36
C LYS A 240 18.73 15.99 -6.63
N GLU A 241 18.61 15.56 -7.90
CA GLU A 241 17.76 14.43 -8.30
C GLU A 241 18.03 13.17 -7.45
N SER A 242 19.31 12.87 -7.20
CA SER A 242 19.73 11.68 -6.46
C SER A 242 19.27 11.66 -4.99
N GLN A 243 18.78 12.78 -4.47
CA GLN A 243 18.31 12.96 -3.10
C GLN A 243 16.77 13.03 -3.01
N GLN A 244 16.11 13.09 -4.16
CA GLN A 244 14.67 13.17 -4.22
C GLN A 244 14.01 11.80 -3.98
N PRO A 245 12.87 11.77 -3.25
CA PRO A 245 12.05 10.58 -3.14
C PRO A 245 11.59 10.06 -4.52
N ASP A 246 11.27 8.77 -4.58
CA ASP A 246 10.90 8.13 -5.84
C ASP A 246 9.67 8.72 -6.53
N TRP A 247 8.74 9.35 -5.81
CA TRP A 247 7.54 9.97 -6.37
C TRP A 247 7.73 11.43 -6.80
N VAL A 248 8.94 11.98 -6.67
CA VAL A 248 9.32 13.26 -7.27
C VAL A 248 9.87 12.98 -8.67
N VAL A 249 9.23 13.56 -9.68
CA VAL A 249 9.52 13.35 -11.09
C VAL A 249 10.15 14.62 -11.65
N ILE A 250 11.38 14.52 -12.13
CA ILE A 250 12.13 15.65 -12.64
C ILE A 250 12.03 15.69 -14.17
N VAL A 251 11.80 16.89 -14.70
CA VAL A 251 11.63 17.16 -16.13
C VAL A 251 12.48 18.35 -16.56
N GLU A 252 12.92 18.37 -17.82
CA GLU A 252 13.71 19.49 -18.37
C GLU A 252 12.81 20.51 -19.08
N GLU A 253 11.61 20.09 -19.45
CA GLU A 253 10.68 20.82 -20.29
C GLU A 253 9.99 21.99 -19.55
N PRO A 254 9.69 23.10 -20.25
CA PRO A 254 8.82 24.15 -19.72
C PRO A 254 7.43 23.61 -19.37
N PHE A 255 6.76 24.31 -18.46
CA PHE A 255 5.47 23.88 -17.93
C PHE A 255 4.39 23.74 -19.01
N SER A 256 3.70 22.61 -19.00
CA SER A 256 2.42 22.37 -19.68
C SER A 256 1.73 21.15 -19.06
N ASP A 257 0.40 21.08 -19.16
CA ASP A 257 -0.38 19.93 -18.71
C ASP A 257 0.08 18.62 -19.37
N GLU A 258 0.43 18.70 -20.66
CA GLU A 258 0.95 17.56 -21.41
C GLU A 258 2.27 17.05 -20.82
N VAL A 259 3.18 17.94 -20.41
CA VAL A 259 4.45 17.56 -19.78
C VAL A 259 4.20 16.86 -18.45
N VAL A 260 3.29 17.37 -17.62
CA VAL A 260 2.93 16.74 -16.33
C VAL A 260 2.37 15.33 -16.56
N CYS A 261 1.40 15.18 -17.48
CA CYS A 261 0.85 13.86 -17.83
C CYS A 261 1.88 12.90 -18.39
N GLN A 262 2.79 13.37 -19.26
CA GLN A 262 3.86 12.55 -19.82
C GLN A 262 4.87 12.11 -18.76
N ALA A 263 5.21 12.99 -17.82
CA ALA A 263 6.12 12.70 -16.71
C ALA A 263 5.55 11.61 -15.80
N VAL A 264 4.31 11.77 -15.34
CA VAL A 264 3.61 10.75 -14.53
C VAL A 264 3.44 9.45 -15.32
N GLY A 265 3.05 9.54 -16.59
CA GLY A 265 2.92 8.36 -17.46
C GLY A 265 4.23 7.61 -17.67
N LYS A 266 5.35 8.32 -17.82
CA LYS A 266 6.70 7.71 -17.91
C LYS A 266 7.05 7.02 -16.59
N TRP A 267 6.84 7.69 -15.47
CA TRP A 267 7.09 7.13 -14.14
C TRP A 267 6.35 5.81 -13.90
N LEU A 268 5.09 5.73 -14.36
CA LEU A 268 4.26 4.51 -14.29
C LEU A 268 4.78 3.40 -15.21
N ARG A 269 5.14 3.73 -16.47
CA ARG A 269 5.67 2.76 -17.44
C ARG A 269 7.00 2.16 -17.02
N ASP A 270 7.89 2.96 -16.43
CA ASP A 270 9.17 2.49 -15.89
C ASP A 270 9.00 1.44 -14.77
N ARG A 271 7.78 1.36 -14.20
CA ARG A 271 7.39 0.39 -13.17
C ARG A 271 6.48 -0.74 -13.71
N GLY A 272 6.27 -0.78 -15.02
CA GLY A 272 5.53 -1.85 -15.70
C GLY A 272 4.02 -1.64 -15.78
N TYR A 273 3.52 -0.43 -15.49
CA TYR A 273 2.11 -0.10 -15.64
C TYR A 273 1.83 0.60 -16.97
N GLU A 274 0.71 0.25 -17.63
CA GLU A 274 0.28 0.86 -18.89
C GLU A 274 -0.98 1.72 -18.72
N PHE A 275 -1.11 2.41 -17.60
CA PHE A 275 -2.20 3.37 -17.41
C PHE A 275 -2.10 4.52 -18.43
N GLY A 276 -3.22 4.91 -19.02
CA GLY A 276 -3.40 6.25 -19.57
C GLY A 276 -3.42 7.27 -18.43
N VAL A 277 -2.82 8.44 -18.63
CA VAL A 277 -2.87 9.54 -17.66
C VAL A 277 -3.63 10.69 -18.30
N LYS A 278 -4.63 11.21 -17.59
CA LYS A 278 -5.49 12.29 -18.08
C LYS A 278 -5.55 13.43 -17.07
N MET A 279 -5.22 14.63 -17.52
CA MET A 279 -5.41 15.84 -16.72
C MET A 279 -6.91 16.17 -16.63
N ILE A 280 -7.39 16.41 -15.42
CA ILE A 280 -8.73 16.93 -15.13
C ILE A 280 -8.59 18.23 -14.32
N SER A 281 -9.63 19.07 -14.34
CA SER A 281 -9.59 20.29 -13.53
C SER A 281 -9.85 19.99 -12.04
N PRO A 282 -9.33 20.80 -11.10
CA PRO A 282 -9.58 20.62 -9.66
C PRO A 282 -11.07 20.63 -9.28
N GLU A 283 -11.93 21.28 -10.06
CA GLU A 283 -13.38 21.31 -9.87
C GLU A 283 -14.06 19.99 -10.28
N GLN A 284 -13.47 19.27 -11.24
CA GLN A 284 -13.94 17.96 -11.67
C GLN A 284 -13.48 16.84 -10.73
N ALA A 285 -12.39 17.07 -9.99
CA ALA A 285 -11.86 16.13 -9.04
C ALA A 285 -12.77 15.95 -7.82
N ARG A 286 -12.86 14.71 -7.30
CA ARG A 286 -13.53 14.44 -6.02
C ARG A 286 -12.82 15.20 -4.89
N GLY A 287 -11.51 15.34 -5.01
CA GLY A 287 -10.65 15.94 -4.01
C GLY A 287 -10.15 14.87 -3.04
N SER A 288 -8.86 14.88 -2.74
CA SER A 288 -8.23 13.96 -1.80
C SER A 288 -7.18 14.68 -0.94
N GLY A 289 -6.67 13.98 0.08
CA GLY A 289 -5.58 14.49 0.92
C GLY A 289 -5.92 15.83 1.58
N LEU A 290 -5.06 16.83 1.38
CA LEU A 290 -5.21 18.17 1.94
C LEU A 290 -6.43 18.91 1.35
N ILE A 291 -6.66 18.77 0.03
CA ILE A 291 -7.77 19.44 -0.67
C ILE A 291 -9.12 19.00 -0.11
N LYS A 292 -9.28 17.71 0.19
CA LYS A 292 -10.50 17.18 0.80
C LYS A 292 -10.76 17.77 2.19
N LYS A 293 -9.72 17.82 3.04
CA LYS A 293 -9.82 18.40 4.40
C LYS A 293 -10.22 19.88 4.35
N LEU A 294 -9.67 20.64 3.40
CA LEU A 294 -10.01 22.05 3.22
C LEU A 294 -11.45 22.22 2.73
N LYS A 295 -11.90 21.45 1.72
CA LYS A 295 -13.30 21.45 1.28
C LYS A 295 -14.27 21.10 2.41
N GLU A 296 -13.93 20.14 3.27
CA GLU A 296 -14.75 19.78 4.44
C GLU A 296 -14.79 20.90 5.49
N THR A 297 -13.65 21.58 5.72
CA THR A 297 -13.55 22.74 6.62
C THR A 297 -14.35 23.94 6.10
N ASP A 298 -14.37 24.15 4.78
CA ASP A 298 -15.19 25.19 4.14
C ASP A 298 -16.68 24.89 4.25
N ILE A 299 -17.11 23.65 4.10
CA ILE A 299 -18.52 23.28 4.31
C ILE A 299 -18.94 23.48 5.78
N GLU A 300 -18.03 23.25 6.73
CA GLU A 300 -18.26 23.54 8.15
C GLU A 300 -18.22 25.04 8.47
N SER A 301 -17.36 25.81 7.79
CA SER A 301 -17.27 27.27 7.93
C SER A 301 -18.43 28.00 7.24
N GLU A 302 -18.92 27.51 6.10
CA GLU A 302 -20.15 27.96 5.44
C GLU A 302 -21.39 27.72 6.33
N LYS A 303 -21.39 26.63 7.11
CA LYS A 303 -22.41 26.41 8.16
C LYS A 303 -22.28 27.35 9.36
N MET A 304 -21.12 27.99 9.58
CA MET A 304 -20.86 28.93 10.68
C MET A 304 -20.67 30.40 10.26
N GLY A 305 -20.76 30.72 8.96
CA GLY A 305 -20.65 32.08 8.44
C GLY A 305 -19.26 32.42 7.86
N ALA A 306 -19.09 32.04 6.60
CA ALA A 306 -18.26 32.61 5.52
C ALA A 306 -16.76 32.91 5.77
N VAL A 307 -15.90 32.12 5.12
CA VAL A 307 -14.57 32.54 4.64
C VAL A 307 -14.48 32.21 3.14
N SER A 308 -13.94 33.12 2.32
CA SER A 308 -13.89 32.99 0.86
C SER A 308 -12.62 32.26 0.37
N MET A 309 -12.70 31.62 -0.79
CA MET A 309 -11.59 30.89 -1.45
C MET A 309 -10.30 31.72 -1.64
N GLU A 310 -10.40 33.05 -1.81
CA GLU A 310 -9.22 33.95 -1.83
C GLU A 310 -8.45 34.00 -0.50
N THR A 311 -9.14 33.81 0.62
CA THR A 311 -8.51 33.73 1.95
C THR A 311 -7.80 32.37 2.11
N VAL A 312 -8.36 31.31 1.53
CA VAL A 312 -7.79 29.96 1.52
C VAL A 312 -6.50 29.90 0.71
N MET A 313 -6.47 30.50 -0.49
CA MET A 313 -5.25 30.60 -1.30
C MET A 313 -4.15 31.37 -0.57
N LYS A 314 -4.51 32.43 0.14
CA LYS A 314 -3.57 33.21 0.94
C LYS A 314 -3.01 32.45 2.16
N GLU A 315 -3.80 31.55 2.75
CA GLU A 315 -3.33 30.68 3.84
C GLU A 315 -2.35 29.60 3.35
N LEU A 316 -2.50 29.14 2.09
CA LEU A 316 -1.54 28.24 1.44
C LEU A 316 -0.17 28.94 1.25
N ASP A 317 -0.17 30.15 0.70
CA ASP A 317 1.05 30.96 0.55
C ASP A 317 1.73 31.23 1.91
N GLU A 318 0.94 31.53 2.96
CA GLU A 318 1.46 31.82 4.30
C GLU A 318 1.98 30.57 5.05
N GLU A 319 1.50 29.36 4.75
CA GLU A 319 2.07 28.12 5.26
C GLU A 319 3.37 27.73 4.54
N GLU A 320 3.47 27.97 3.22
CA GLU A 320 4.70 27.78 2.44
C GLU A 320 5.83 28.69 2.95
N ASP A 321 5.53 29.97 3.19
CA ASP A 321 6.49 30.93 3.77
C ASP A 321 7.00 30.47 5.14
N LYS A 322 6.14 29.88 5.98
CA LYS A 322 6.55 29.33 7.28
C LYS A 322 7.45 28.11 7.13
N ARG A 323 7.19 27.23 6.14
CA ARG A 323 8.05 26.07 5.85
C ARG A 323 9.41 26.50 5.30
N MET A 324 9.47 27.52 4.44
CA MET A 324 10.72 28.10 3.96
C MET A 324 11.55 28.73 5.10
N VAL A 325 10.91 29.44 6.02
CA VAL A 325 11.60 30.04 7.19
C VAL A 325 12.13 28.99 8.16
N ILE A 326 11.46 27.84 8.30
CA ILE A 326 11.95 26.71 9.12
C ILE A 326 13.15 26.02 8.45
N ARG A 327 13.13 25.87 7.11
CA ARG A 327 14.31 25.41 6.35
C ARG A 327 15.51 26.35 6.55
N PHE A 328 15.31 27.68 6.47
CA PHE A 328 16.39 28.66 6.65
C PHE A 328 16.97 28.74 8.08
N LYS A 329 16.17 28.52 9.13
CA LYS A 329 16.65 28.50 10.52
C LYS A 329 17.43 27.23 10.88
N SER A 330 17.28 26.17 10.10
CA SER A 330 17.99 24.90 10.28
C SER A 330 19.36 24.87 9.60
N SER A 331 19.68 25.92 8.82
CA SER A 331 20.91 26.06 8.03
C SER A 331 21.87 27.14 8.58
N ARG A 332 21.76 27.50 9.86
CA ARG A 332 22.72 28.38 10.55
C ARG A 332 23.39 27.72 11.74
#